data_AF-A0A9N7LWR3-F1
#
_entry.id   AF-A0A9N7LWR3-F1
#
_cell.length_a   1.000
_cell.length_b   1.000
_cell.length_c   1.000
_cell.angle_alpha   90.00
_cell.angle_beta   90.00
_cell.angle_gamma   90.00
#
_symmetry.space_group_name_H-M   'P 1'
#
loop_
_entity.id
_entity.type
_entity.pdbx_description
1 polymer ?
#
loop_
_entity_poly.entity_id
_entity_poly.type
_entity_poly.pdbx_seq_one_letter_code
_entity_poly.pdbx_strand_id
1 'polypeptide(L)'
;MADVELYLDPICPFAWVTSRWLLEAAQSTHTPVTLRQMSLAVLNEGKDLDAKQQQMMQRSRQLGRLFAAVTTKYGADAFARLYDSIGTRIHLRREEITQGGIREALAETGLDESLSETLDDSGLDD
;
A
#
# COMPACT_ATOMS: atom_id res chain seq x y z
N MET A 1 14.15 15.48 -7.90
CA MET A 1 14.20 14.83 -6.56
C MET A 1 13.01 15.38 -5.79
N ALA A 2 12.25 14.55 -5.08
CA ALA A 2 11.10 15.05 -4.33
C ALA A 2 11.56 15.80 -3.08
N ASP A 3 10.86 16.87 -2.73
CA ASP A 3 11.15 17.66 -1.53
C ASP A 3 10.62 16.96 -0.28
N VAL A 4 9.61 16.11 -0.45
CA VAL A 4 9.02 15.29 0.61
C VAL A 4 8.81 13.85 0.12
N GLU A 5 9.27 12.89 0.90
CA GLU A 5 8.94 11.48 0.73
C GLU A 5 8.05 11.02 1.89
N LEU A 6 6.93 10.37 1.58
CA LEU A 6 6.02 9.83 2.57
C LEU A 6 5.98 8.31 2.46
N TYR A 7 6.41 7.64 3.53
CA TYR A 7 6.47 6.19 3.64
C TYR A 7 5.15 5.64 4.19
N LEU A 8 4.53 4.71 3.46
CA LEU A 8 3.14 4.30 3.66
C LEU A 8 2.98 2.79 3.61
N ASP A 9 2.16 2.27 4.52
CA ASP A 9 1.58 0.94 4.45
C ASP A 9 0.10 1.08 4.07
N PRO A 10 -0.40 0.32 3.07
CA PRO A 10 -1.79 0.42 2.61
C PRO A 10 -2.84 0.10 3.66
N ILE A 11 -2.53 -0.71 4.69
CA ILE A 11 -3.50 -1.04 5.74
C ILE A 11 -3.54 -0.02 6.88
N CYS A 12 -2.60 0.91 6.93
CA CYS A 12 -2.49 1.86 8.02
C CYS A 12 -3.48 3.04 7.84
N PRO A 13 -4.48 3.22 8.72
CA PRO A 13 -5.46 4.29 8.56
C PRO A 13 -4.84 5.68 8.77
N PHE A 14 -3.81 5.80 9.61
CA PHE A 14 -3.09 7.05 9.80
C PHE A 14 -2.29 7.43 8.56
N ALA A 15 -1.59 6.46 7.97
CA ALA A 15 -0.86 6.64 6.71
C ALA A 15 -1.81 7.10 5.60
N TRP A 16 -3.00 6.49 5.51
CA TRP A 16 -4.03 6.88 4.54
C TRP A 16 -4.43 8.35 4.68
N VAL A 17 -4.88 8.77 5.87
CA VAL A 17 -5.31 10.16 6.11
C VAL A 17 -4.17 11.14 5.87
N THR A 18 -2.96 10.84 6.35
CA THR A 18 -1.77 11.68 6.12
C THR A 18 -1.45 11.80 4.63
N SER A 19 -1.55 10.72 3.85
CA SER A 19 -1.29 10.77 2.42
C SER A 19 -2.27 11.69 1.68
N ARG A 20 -3.56 11.66 2.03
CA ARG A 20 -4.59 12.49 1.40
C ARG A 20 -4.34 13.96 1.67
N TRP A 21 -4.12 14.29 2.94
CA TRP A 21 -3.79 15.66 3.36
C TRP A 21 -2.53 16.17 2.67
N LEU A 22 -1.44 15.40 2.67
CA LEU A 22 -0.17 15.84 2.11
C LEU A 22 -0.27 16.03 0.58
N LEU A 23 -0.95 15.14 -0.14
CA LEU A 23 -1.13 15.28 -1.59
C LEU A 23 -2.02 16.48 -1.95
N GLU A 24 -3.03 16.80 -1.14
CA GLU A 24 -3.85 18.00 -1.33
C GLU A 24 -3.05 19.28 -1.03
N ALA A 25 -2.32 19.31 0.08
CA ALA A 25 -1.46 20.44 0.45
C ALA A 25 -0.38 20.71 -0.60
N ALA A 26 0.23 19.65 -1.14
CA ALA A 26 1.26 19.72 -2.17
C ALA A 26 0.81 20.45 -3.45
N GLN A 27 -0.48 20.36 -3.81
CA GLN A 27 -1.04 21.10 -4.94
C GLN A 27 -1.03 22.61 -4.68
N SER A 28 -1.34 23.03 -3.45
CA SER A 28 -1.37 24.45 -3.07
C SER A 28 0.03 25.04 -2.89
N THR A 29 0.97 24.24 -2.37
CA THR A 29 2.34 24.68 -2.09
C THR A 29 3.32 24.45 -3.25
N HIS A 30 2.89 23.77 -4.32
CA HIS A 30 3.74 23.33 -5.43
C HIS A 30 4.94 22.49 -4.97
N THR A 31 4.77 21.73 -3.89
CA THR A 31 5.83 20.89 -3.32
C THR A 31 5.72 19.47 -3.89
N PRO A 32 6.73 18.96 -4.61
CA PRO A 32 6.69 17.59 -5.14
C PRO A 32 6.77 16.57 -4.00
N VAL A 33 5.80 15.65 -3.97
CA VAL A 33 5.70 14.55 -3.00
C VAL A 33 5.89 13.23 -3.73
N THR A 34 6.70 12.33 -3.17
CA THR A 34 6.77 10.93 -3.61
C THR A 34 6.26 10.01 -2.51
N LEU A 35 5.34 9.12 -2.88
CA LEU A 35 4.88 8.07 -1.99
C LEU A 35 5.83 6.87 -2.08
N ARG A 36 6.25 6.36 -0.93
CA ARG A 36 7.18 5.23 -0.80
C ARG A 36 6.53 4.12 0.02
N GLN A 37 6.90 2.89 -0.28
CA GLN A 37 6.47 1.74 0.50
C GLN A 37 7.16 1.71 1.87
N MET A 38 6.40 1.33 2.90
CA MET A 38 6.92 0.73 4.14
C MET A 38 6.02 -0.44 4.53
N SER A 39 6.44 -1.23 5.53
CA SER A 39 5.70 -2.38 6.02
C SER A 39 5.49 -2.28 7.52
N LEU A 40 4.23 -2.22 7.95
CA LEU A 40 3.88 -2.36 9.36
C LEU A 40 4.22 -3.75 9.89
N ALA A 41 4.10 -4.78 9.06
CA ALA A 41 4.46 -6.14 9.45
C ALA A 41 5.92 -6.20 9.88
N VAL A 42 6.83 -5.67 9.06
CA VAL A 42 8.26 -5.58 9.36
C VAL A 42 8.53 -4.67 10.56
N LEU A 43 7.88 -3.50 10.63
CA LEU A 43 8.01 -2.58 11.78
C LEU A 43 7.63 -3.22 13.14
N ASN A 44 6.75 -4.22 13.11
CA ASN A 44 6.24 -4.88 14.31
C ASN A 44 6.73 -6.33 14.47
N GLU A 45 7.72 -6.76 13.69
CA GLU A 45 8.33 -8.08 13.88
C GLU A 45 8.91 -8.24 15.29
N GLY A 46 8.68 -9.42 15.88
CA GLY A 46 9.12 -9.76 17.22
C GLY A 46 8.36 -9.09 18.37
N LYS A 47 7.35 -8.25 18.10
CA LYS A 47 6.50 -7.68 19.14
C LYS A 47 5.41 -8.65 19.56
N ASP A 48 5.03 -8.59 20.84
CA ASP A 48 3.85 -9.29 21.34
C ASP A 48 2.60 -8.52 20.90
N LEU A 49 1.75 -9.18 20.11
CA LEU A 49 0.60 -8.59 19.45
C LEU A 49 -0.65 -9.41 19.77
N ASP A 50 -1.77 -8.75 20.03
CA ASP A 50 -3.05 -9.43 20.17
C ASP A 50 -3.51 -10.06 18.84
N ALA A 51 -4.51 -10.93 18.90
CA ALA A 51 -4.98 -11.67 17.71
C ALA A 51 -5.44 -10.75 16.57
N LYS A 52 -6.01 -9.59 16.88
CA LYS A 52 -6.48 -8.62 15.87
C LYS A 52 -5.29 -7.93 15.21
N GLN A 53 -4.29 -7.55 15.99
CA GLN A 53 -3.05 -6.96 15.51
C GLN A 53 -2.27 -7.96 14.64
N GLN A 54 -2.22 -9.23 15.03
CA GLN A 54 -1.58 -10.28 14.23
C GLN A 54 -2.24 -10.45 12.86
N GLN A 55 -3.58 -10.51 12.80
CA GLN A 55 -4.32 -10.55 11.52
C GLN A 55 -4.04 -9.30 10.67
N MET A 56 -3.94 -8.14 11.31
CA MET A 56 -3.58 -6.89 10.63
C MET A 56 -2.15 -6.94 10.06
N MET A 57 -1.18 -7.47 10.80
CA MET A 57 0.21 -7.65 10.30
C MET A 57 0.31 -8.68 9.19
N GLN A 58 -0.52 -9.74 9.21
CA GLN A 58 -0.61 -10.68 8.10
C GLN A 58 -1.06 -9.98 6.81
N ARG A 59 -2.13 -9.17 6.89
CA ARG A 59 -2.61 -8.38 5.74
C ARG A 59 -1.58 -7.36 5.27
N SER A 60 -0.91 -6.67 6.19
CA SER A 60 0.20 -5.76 5.88
C SER A 60 1.30 -6.46 5.09
N ARG A 61 1.72 -7.66 5.52
CA ARG A 61 2.75 -8.43 4.80
C ARG A 61 2.29 -8.85 3.40
N GLN A 62 1.09 -9.41 3.27
CA GLN A 62 0.55 -9.85 1.98
C GLN A 62 0.43 -8.68 0.99
N LEU A 63 -0.17 -7.55 1.40
CA LEU A 63 -0.24 -6.38 0.54
C LEU A 63 1.15 -5.77 0.31
N GLY A 64 2.04 -5.79 1.29
CA GLY A 64 3.43 -5.35 1.14
C GLY A 64 4.14 -6.04 -0.04
N ARG A 65 3.97 -7.35 -0.19
CA ARG A 65 4.54 -8.13 -1.31
C ARG A 65 3.98 -7.66 -2.66
N LEU A 66 2.65 -7.49 -2.75
CA LEU A 66 2.01 -6.95 -3.95
C LEU A 66 2.58 -5.57 -4.32
N PHE A 67 2.65 -4.66 -3.36
CA PHE A 67 3.18 -3.32 -3.59
C PHE A 67 4.68 -3.34 -3.93
N ALA A 68 5.46 -4.28 -3.37
CA ALA A 68 6.88 -4.45 -3.70
C ALA A 68 7.05 -4.89 -5.16
N ALA A 69 6.26 -5.88 -5.61
CA ALA A 69 6.26 -6.36 -6.99
C ALA A 69 5.83 -5.26 -7.98
N VAL A 70 4.77 -4.52 -7.66
CA VAL A 70 4.28 -3.40 -8.47
C VAL A 70 5.32 -2.29 -8.57
N THR A 71 5.94 -1.92 -7.44
CA THR A 71 6.96 -0.87 -7.41
C THR A 71 8.20 -1.29 -8.21
N THR A 72 8.63 -2.54 -8.09
CA THR A 72 9.78 -3.08 -8.84
C THR A 72 9.52 -3.10 -10.34
N LYS A 73 8.32 -3.52 -10.77
CA LYS A 73 7.97 -3.67 -12.18
C LYS A 73 7.58 -2.35 -12.86
N TYR A 74 6.92 -1.45 -12.15
CA TYR A 74 6.25 -0.27 -12.73
C TYR A 74 6.61 1.07 -12.07
N GLY A 75 7.42 1.08 -11.00
CA GLY A 75 7.91 2.29 -10.35
C GLY A 75 6.92 2.98 -9.39
N ALA A 76 7.34 4.15 -8.88
CA ALA A 76 6.64 4.86 -7.81
C ALA A 76 5.25 5.40 -8.21
N ASP A 77 5.05 5.78 -9.48
CA ASP A 77 3.75 6.26 -9.94
C ASP A 77 2.69 5.14 -9.92
N ALA A 78 3.10 3.90 -10.21
CA ALA A 78 2.23 2.74 -10.11
C ALA A 78 1.90 2.40 -8.65
N PHE A 79 2.89 2.51 -7.75
CA PHE A 79 2.65 2.42 -6.31
C PHE A 79 1.57 3.41 -5.87
N ALA A 80 1.68 4.68 -6.26
CA ALA A 80 0.74 5.72 -5.86
C ALA A 80 -0.69 5.47 -6.37
N ARG A 81 -0.85 5.06 -7.64
CA ARG A 81 -2.17 4.71 -8.22
C ARG A 81 -2.80 3.51 -7.51
N LEU A 82 -2.04 2.45 -7.29
CA LEU A 82 -2.55 1.26 -6.60
C LEU A 82 -2.87 1.55 -5.13
N TYR A 83 -2.04 2.37 -4.47
CA TYR A 83 -2.25 2.81 -3.09
C TYR A 83 -3.57 3.55 -2.94
N ASP A 84 -3.90 4.43 -3.89
CA ASP A 84 -5.18 5.13 -3.93
C ASP A 84 -6.38 4.18 -4.07
N SER A 85 -6.32 3.23 -5.02
CA SER A 85 -7.42 2.29 -5.27
C SER A 85 -7.64 1.33 -4.08
N ILE A 86 -6.57 0.70 -3.59
CA ILE A 86 -6.64 -0.22 -2.44
C ILE A 86 -7.00 0.52 -1.16
N GLY A 87 -6.38 1.68 -0.90
CA GLY A 87 -6.67 2.48 0.28
C GLY A 87 -8.12 2.99 0.30
N THR A 88 -8.71 3.35 -0.84
CA THR A 88 -10.13 3.71 -0.94
C THR A 88 -11.03 2.54 -0.52
N ARG A 89 -10.74 1.32 -0.99
CA ARG A 89 -11.51 0.11 -0.64
C ARG A 89 -11.43 -0.19 0.85
N ILE A 90 -10.22 -0.18 1.42
CA ILE A 90 -9.99 -0.47 2.84
C ILE A 90 -10.58 0.62 3.74
N HIS A 91 -10.22 1.89 3.51
CA HIS A 91 -10.42 2.96 4.50
C HIS A 91 -11.73 3.72 4.33
N LEU A 92 -12.21 3.88 3.08
CA LEU A 92 -13.45 4.60 2.81
C LEU A 92 -14.65 3.65 2.72
N ARG A 93 -14.51 2.57 1.96
CA ARG A 93 -15.60 1.61 1.73
C ARG A 93 -15.68 0.51 2.77
N ARG A 94 -14.62 0.33 3.58
CA ARG A 94 -14.51 -0.73 4.61
C ARG A 94 -14.70 -2.12 4.02
N GLU A 95 -14.25 -2.30 2.78
CA GLU A 95 -14.30 -3.57 2.08
C GLU A 95 -13.24 -4.52 2.62
N GLU A 96 -13.57 -5.80 2.65
CA GLU A 96 -12.56 -6.83 2.84
C GLU A 96 -11.78 -7.00 1.54
N ILE A 97 -10.45 -6.95 1.64
CA ILE A 97 -9.58 -7.10 0.47
C ILE A 97 -9.45 -8.59 0.16
N THR A 98 -10.15 -9.00 -0.89
CA THR A 98 -10.04 -10.35 -1.47
C THR A 98 -9.09 -10.34 -2.66
N GLN A 99 -8.64 -11.52 -3.08
CA GLN A 99 -7.82 -11.64 -4.30
C GLN A 99 -8.55 -11.09 -5.54
N GLY A 100 -9.88 -11.27 -5.64
CA GLY A 100 -10.71 -10.69 -6.70
C GLY A 100 -10.71 -9.16 -6.65
N GLY A 101 -10.90 -8.56 -5.48
CA GLY A 101 -10.84 -7.10 -5.31
C GLY A 101 -9.45 -6.52 -5.61
N ILE A 102 -8.39 -7.30 -5.41
CA ILE A 102 -7.02 -6.91 -5.80
C ILE A 102 -6.86 -6.95 -7.32
N ARG A 103 -7.36 -8.00 -8.00
CA ARG A 103 -7.35 -8.06 -9.49
C ARG A 103 -8.09 -6.88 -10.08
N GLU A 104 -9.26 -6.54 -9.55
CA GLU A 104 -10.01 -5.34 -9.96
C GLU A 104 -9.19 -4.05 -9.76
N ALA A 105 -8.57 -3.86 -8.59
CA ALA A 105 -7.75 -2.67 -8.32
C ALA A 105 -6.52 -2.58 -9.25
N LEU A 106 -5.90 -3.71 -9.58
CA LEU A 106 -4.81 -3.78 -10.55
C LEU A 106 -5.31 -3.39 -11.95
N ALA A 107 -6.42 -3.96 -12.41
CA ALA A 107 -7.01 -3.64 -13.71
C ALA A 107 -7.41 -2.15 -13.81
N GLU A 108 -8.07 -1.60 -12.79
CA GLU A 108 -8.46 -0.19 -12.69
C GLU A 108 -7.26 0.77 -12.79
N THR A 109 -6.08 0.33 -12.35
CA THR A 109 -4.85 1.14 -12.33
C THR A 109 -3.91 0.86 -13.50
N GLY A 110 -4.34 0.04 -14.46
CA GLY A 110 -3.60 -0.33 -15.66
C GLY A 110 -2.42 -1.27 -15.38
N LEU A 111 -2.49 -2.04 -14.29
CA LEU A 111 -1.46 -2.97 -13.85
C LEU A 111 -1.84 -4.41 -14.20
N ASP A 112 -0.84 -5.28 -14.27
CA ASP A 112 -1.00 -6.70 -14.57
C ASP A 112 -1.73 -7.43 -13.43
N GLU A 113 -2.93 -7.92 -13.71
CA GLU A 113 -3.80 -8.61 -12.73
C GLU A 113 -3.16 -9.88 -12.14
N SER A 114 -2.20 -10.50 -12.85
CA SER A 114 -1.47 -11.67 -12.33
C SER A 114 -0.63 -11.33 -11.10
N LEU A 115 -0.30 -10.05 -10.87
CA LEU A 115 0.37 -9.62 -9.65
C LEU A 115 -0.44 -9.89 -8.37
N SER A 116 -1.75 -10.13 -8.47
CA SER A 116 -2.56 -10.61 -7.35
C SER A 116 -2.10 -11.96 -6.78
N GLU A 117 -1.25 -12.71 -7.48
CA GLU A 117 -0.69 -13.98 -7.04
C GLU A 117 0.54 -13.78 -6.12
N THR A 118 1.10 -12.56 -6.06
CA THR A 118 2.27 -12.24 -5.24
C THR A 118 1.98 -12.13 -3.74
N LEU A 119 0.71 -12.14 -3.33
CA LEU A 119 0.30 -12.02 -1.92
C LEU A 119 0.93 -13.10 -1.03
N ASP A 120 1.08 -14.30 -1.59
CA ASP A 120 1.63 -15.46 -0.89
C ASP A 120 3.09 -15.75 -1.26
N ASP A 121 3.72 -14.90 -2.09
CA ASP A 121 5.12 -15.03 -2.47
C ASP A 121 6.03 -14.42 -1.40
N SER A 122 6.52 -15.27 -0.49
CA SER A 122 7.47 -14.85 0.55
C SER A 122 8.84 -14.45 0.00
N GLY A 123 9.14 -14.69 -1.28
CA GLY A 123 10.38 -14.21 -1.92
C GLY A 123 10.43 -12.69 -2.09
N LEU A 124 9.31 -12.00 -1.82
CA LEU A 124 9.20 -10.54 -1.87
C LEU A 124 9.29 -9.86 -0.49
N ASP A 125 9.68 -10.61 0.55
CA ASP A 125 9.84 -10.07 1.92
C ASP A 125 11.22 -9.40 2.16
N ASP A 126 12.23 -9.69 1.33
CA ASP A 126 13.61 -9.16 1.39
C ASP A 126 13.88 -8.04 0.36
#